data_AF-A0AAV2ATE3-F1
#
_entry.id   AF-A0AAV2ATE3-F1
#
_cell.length_a   1.000
_cell.length_b   1.000
_cell.length_c   1.000
_cell.angle_alpha   90.00
_cell.angle_beta   90.00
_cell.angle_gamma   90.00
#
_symmetry.space_group_name_H-M   'P 1'
#
loop_
_entity.id
_entity.type
_entity.pdbx_description
1 polymer ?
#
loop_
_entity_poly.entity_id
_entity_poly.type
_entity_poly.pdbx_seq_one_letter_code
_entity_poly.pdbx_strand_id
1 'polypeptide(L)'
;MEKKLDLVPKLSLNEMALRRVVVNLYYESLSDTMGKGFKLADEFGFWQKKTEDVKWKVSNLALPKLLKKKLTNSVEPICTEMQRWKLLHEAF
;
A
#
# COMPACT_ATOMS: atom_id res chain seq x y z
N MET A 1 2.23 17.96 30.14
CA MET A 1 3.22 17.02 29.57
C MET A 1 2.77 16.69 28.16
N GLU A 2 3.38 17.31 27.15
CA GLU A 2 3.14 16.92 25.75
C GLU A 2 3.72 15.52 25.55
N LYS A 3 2.85 14.54 25.28
CA LYS A 3 3.30 13.22 24.87
C LYS A 3 3.95 13.38 23.50
N LYS A 4 5.28 13.25 23.42
CA LYS A 4 5.99 13.09 22.15
C LYS A 4 5.33 11.94 21.41
N LEU A 5 4.56 12.29 20.39
CA LEU A 5 3.99 11.35 19.46
C LEU A 5 5.13 10.87 18.57
N ASP A 6 5.79 9.77 18.99
CA ASP A 6 6.66 8.96 18.13
C ASP A 6 5.82 8.25 17.04
N LEU A 7 4.99 9.03 16.33
CA LEU A 7 4.06 8.55 15.30
C LEU A 7 4.73 8.34 13.95
N VAL A 8 5.97 8.81 13.78
CA VAL A 8 6.72 8.62 12.54
C VAL A 8 7.60 7.39 12.73
N PRO A 9 7.31 6.25 12.08
CA PRO A 9 8.23 5.13 12.11
C PRO A 9 9.60 5.61 11.63
N LYS A 10 10.66 5.29 12.38
CA LYS A 10 12.06 5.61 12.03
C LYS A 10 12.52 4.74 10.86
N LEU A 11 11.92 4.96 9.70
CA LEU A 11 12.28 4.32 8.46
C LEU A 11 13.57 4.94 7.94
N SER A 12 14.47 4.11 7.44
CA SER A 12 15.58 4.58 6.63
C SER A 12 15.07 5.24 5.35
N LEU A 13 15.88 6.12 4.76
CA LEU A 13 15.55 6.77 3.47
C LEU A 13 15.22 5.74 2.38
N ASN A 14 15.92 4.60 2.39
CA ASN A 14 15.67 3.50 1.47
C ASN A 14 14.28 2.88 1.67
N GLU A 15 13.87 2.63 2.90
CA GLU A 15 12.54 2.09 3.20
C GLU A 15 11.44 3.08 2.84
N MET A 16 11.64 4.38 3.12
CA MET A 16 10.71 5.43 2.70
C MET A 16 10.56 5.49 1.18
N ALA A 17 11.67 5.40 0.44
CA ALA A 17 11.66 5.40 -1.02
C ALA A 17 10.93 4.18 -1.58
N LEU A 18 11.20 2.98 -1.06
CA LEU A 18 10.51 1.75 -1.48
C LEU A 18 9.02 1.82 -1.20
N ARG A 19 8.63 2.27 0.00
CA ARG A 19 7.21 2.45 0.36
C ARG A 19 6.53 3.44 -0.56
N ARG A 20 7.16 4.57 -0.87
CA ARG A 20 6.60 5.59 -1.76
C ARG A 20 6.30 5.05 -3.16
N VAL A 21 7.21 4.24 -3.72
CA VAL A 21 6.97 3.58 -5.03
C VAL A 21 5.75 2.67 -4.96
N VAL A 22 5.66 1.81 -3.95
CA VAL A 22 4.54 0.87 -3.83
C VAL A 22 3.22 1.58 -3.59
N VAL A 23 3.20 2.63 -2.76
CA VAL A 23 2.01 3.46 -2.53
C VAL A 23 1.52 4.11 -3.83
N ASN A 24 2.43 4.62 -4.67
CA ASN A 24 2.05 5.16 -5.98
C ASN A 24 1.43 4.09 -6.89
N LEU A 25 1.96 2.87 -6.90
CA LEU A 25 1.38 1.77 -7.68
C LEU A 25 -0.02 1.39 -7.17
N TYR A 26 -0.23 1.42 -5.86
CA TYR A 26 -1.57 1.27 -5.27
C TYR A 26 -2.49 2.42 -5.69
N TYR A 27 -2.03 3.66 -5.63
CA TYR A 27 -2.81 4.82 -6.03
C TYR A 27 -3.28 4.70 -7.49
N GLU A 28 -2.37 4.37 -8.41
CA GLU A 28 -2.71 4.08 -9.80
C GLU A 28 -3.76 2.97 -9.90
N SER A 29 -3.53 1.83 -9.24
CA SER A 29 -4.47 0.71 -9.26
C SER A 29 -5.84 1.08 -8.71
N LEU A 30 -5.90 1.85 -7.63
CA LEU A 30 -7.14 2.26 -6.96
C LEU A 30 -7.89 3.36 -7.74
N SER A 31 -7.16 4.25 -8.42
CA SER A 31 -7.73 5.35 -9.21
C SER A 31 -8.68 4.84 -10.31
N ASP A 32 -8.34 3.71 -10.94
CA ASP A 32 -9.19 3.02 -11.93
C ASP A 32 -10.55 2.56 -11.36
N THR A 33 -10.67 2.48 -10.03
CA THR A 33 -11.85 1.95 -9.33
C THR A 33 -12.65 3.00 -8.56
N MET A 34 -12.14 4.23 -8.43
CA MET A 34 -12.75 5.28 -7.59
C MET A 34 -14.12 5.77 -8.08
N GLY A 35 -14.51 5.47 -9.33
CA GLY A 35 -15.82 5.80 -9.90
C GLY A 35 -16.95 4.81 -9.59
N LYS A 36 -16.67 3.68 -8.93
CA LYS A 36 -17.67 2.64 -8.64
C LYS A 36 -17.82 2.51 -7.13
N GLY A 37 -18.87 3.12 -6.56
CA GLY A 37 -19.14 3.12 -5.11
C GLY A 37 -18.93 1.74 -4.49
N PHE A 38 -18.02 1.66 -3.53
CA PHE A 38 -17.55 0.40 -2.96
C PHE A 38 -18.36 0.05 -1.69
N LYS A 39 -18.94 -1.15 -1.63
CA LYS A 39 -19.60 -1.68 -0.42
C LYS A 39 -18.60 -2.49 0.41
N LEU A 40 -18.62 -2.31 1.73
CA LEU A 40 -17.73 -2.97 2.71
C LEU A 40 -17.68 -4.51 2.58
N ALA A 41 -18.76 -5.14 2.12
CA ALA A 41 -18.90 -6.60 2.07
C ALA A 41 -18.00 -7.29 1.01
N ASP A 42 -17.42 -6.55 0.06
CA ASP A 42 -16.55 -7.07 -1.02
C ASP A 42 -15.07 -6.68 -0.84
N GLU A 43 -14.69 -6.26 0.37
CA GLU A 43 -13.37 -5.66 0.60
C GLU A 43 -12.21 -6.64 0.57
N PHE A 44 -12.37 -7.85 1.13
CA PHE A 44 -11.26 -8.80 1.18
C PHE A 44 -10.82 -9.22 -0.24
N GLY A 45 -11.78 -9.57 -1.09
CA GLY A 45 -11.52 -9.90 -2.49
C GLY A 45 -10.97 -8.72 -3.29
N PHE A 46 -11.47 -7.51 -3.02
CA PHE A 46 -10.94 -6.30 -3.64
C PHE A 46 -9.47 -6.05 -3.30
N TRP A 47 -9.12 -6.03 -2.01
CA TRP A 47 -7.75 -5.76 -1.60
C TRP A 47 -6.79 -6.85 -2.06
N GLN A 48 -7.21 -8.12 -2.05
CA GLN A 48 -6.40 -9.21 -2.61
C GLN A 48 -6.14 -8.97 -4.11
N LYS A 49 -7.18 -8.65 -4.89
CA LYS A 49 -7.04 -8.36 -6.31
C LYS A 49 -6.12 -7.17 -6.58
N LYS A 50 -6.22 -6.10 -5.79
CA LYS A 50 -5.34 -4.93 -5.89
C LYS A 50 -3.91 -5.24 -5.50
N THR A 51 -3.71 -6.07 -4.48
CA THR A 51 -2.39 -6.53 -4.05
C THR A 51 -1.71 -7.31 -5.18
N GLU A 52 -2.43 -8.23 -5.83
CA GLU A 52 -1.89 -9.01 -6.95
C GLU A 52 -1.62 -8.14 -8.20
N ASP A 53 -2.49 -7.16 -8.51
CA ASP A 53 -2.22 -6.18 -9.57
C ASP A 53 -0.93 -5.38 -9.29
N VAL A 54 -0.74 -4.90 -8.06
CA VAL A 54 0.48 -4.19 -7.68
C VAL A 54 1.71 -5.10 -7.74
N LYS A 55 1.62 -6.36 -7.31
CA LYS A 55 2.72 -7.35 -7.44
C LYS A 55 3.09 -7.59 -8.93
N TRP A 56 2.09 -7.67 -9.80
CA TRP A 56 2.30 -7.76 -11.24
C TRP A 56 2.98 -6.51 -11.80
N LYS A 57 2.51 -5.31 -11.43
CA LYS A 57 3.14 -4.03 -11.83
C LYS A 57 4.59 -3.95 -11.37
N VAL A 58 4.90 -4.30 -10.12
CA VAL A 58 6.29 -4.35 -9.60
C VAL A 58 7.17 -5.28 -10.44
N SER A 59 6.63 -6.43 -10.85
CA SER A 59 7.36 -7.41 -11.64
C SER A 59 7.73 -6.88 -13.04
N ASN A 60 6.91 -6.01 -13.61
CA ASN A 60 7.11 -5.39 -14.92
C ASN A 60 8.00 -4.14 -14.91
N LEU A 61 8.37 -3.60 -13.74
CA LEU A 61 9.26 -2.44 -13.66
C LEU A 61 10.63 -2.73 -14.29
N ALA A 62 11.24 -1.74 -14.93
CA ALA A 62 12.61 -1.84 -15.45
C ALA A 62 13.66 -1.69 -14.32
N LEU A 63 13.63 -2.58 -13.33
CA LEU A 63 14.47 -2.53 -12.13
C LEU A 63 15.28 -3.83 -11.92
N PRO A 64 16.45 -3.75 -11.26
CA PRO A 64 17.19 -4.92 -10.80
C PRO A 64 16.35 -5.90 -9.98
N LYS A 65 16.60 -7.21 -10.14
CA LYS A 65 15.85 -8.29 -9.45
C LYS A 65 15.82 -8.13 -7.93
N LEU A 66 16.92 -7.67 -7.32
CA LEU A 66 17.00 -7.43 -5.88
C LEU A 66 16.03 -6.33 -5.43
N LEU A 67 15.93 -5.24 -6.19
CA LEU A 67 15.01 -4.14 -5.89
C LEU A 67 13.56 -4.55 -6.09
N LYS A 68 13.24 -5.30 -7.15
CA LYS A 68 11.92 -5.90 -7.34
C LYS A 68 11.51 -6.74 -6.15
N LYS A 69 12.40 -7.63 -5.67
CA LYS A 69 12.14 -8.46 -4.48
C LYS A 69 11.82 -7.61 -3.24
N LYS A 70 12.57 -6.53 -3.01
CA LYS A 70 12.31 -5.60 -1.89
C LYS A 70 10.96 -4.90 -2.03
N LEU A 71 10.61 -4.44 -3.23
CA LEU A 71 9.31 -3.82 -3.51
C LEU A 71 8.18 -4.84 -3.28
N THR A 72 8.27 -6.04 -3.85
CA THR A 72 7.28 -7.11 -3.68
C THR A 72 7.05 -7.44 -2.21
N ASN A 73 8.11 -7.58 -1.42
CA ASN A 73 8.01 -7.83 0.03
C ASN A 73 7.35 -6.67 0.80
N SER A 74 7.33 -5.46 0.23
CA SER A 74 6.69 -4.29 0.85
C SER A 74 5.20 -4.16 0.49
N VAL A 75 4.71 -4.88 -0.52
CA VAL A 75 3.34 -4.75 -1.04
C VAL A 75 2.27 -5.15 0.00
N GLU A 76 2.45 -6.29 0.67
CA GLU A 76 1.48 -6.80 1.65
C GLU A 76 1.44 -5.98 2.95
N PRO A 77 2.59 -5.58 3.55
CA PRO A 77 2.58 -4.70 4.70
C PRO A 77 1.87 -3.36 4.42
N ILE A 78 2.11 -2.76 3.26
CA ILE A 78 1.47 -1.48 2.89
C ILE A 78 -0.03 -1.65 2.67
N CYS A 79 -0.47 -2.74 2.02
CA CYS A 79 -1.90 -3.06 1.89
C CYS A 79 -2.59 -3.12 3.26
N THR A 80 -1.96 -3.83 4.19
CA THR A 80 -2.48 -4.00 5.55
C THR A 80 -2.56 -2.66 6.30
N GLU A 81 -1.55 -1.81 6.16
CA GLU A 81 -1.54 -0.46 6.73
C GLU A 81 -2.67 0.41 6.14
N MET A 82 -2.88 0.36 4.81
CA MET A 82 -3.97 1.10 4.14
C MET A 82 -5.36 0.61 4.59
N GLN A 83 -5.56 -0.71 4.70
CA GLN A 83 -6.79 -1.31 5.22
C GLN A 83 -7.08 -0.85 6.65
N ARG A 84 -6.07 -0.90 7.54
CA ARG A 84 -6.20 -0.42 8.93
C ARG A 84 -6.54 1.05 8.98
N TRP A 85 -5.88 1.88 8.16
CA TRP A 85 -6.17 3.30 8.10
C TRP A 85 -7.62 3.56 7.68
N LYS A 86 -8.11 2.86 6.65
CA LYS A 86 -9.49 2.96 6.18
C LYS A 86 -10.49 2.57 7.28
N LEU A 87 -10.31 1.41 7.91
CA LEU A 87 -11.17 0.94 9.01
C LEU A 87 -11.22 1.94 10.17
N LEU A 88 -10.08 2.54 10.51
CA LEU A 88 -10.01 3.56 11.57
C LEU A 88 -10.68 4.88 11.18
N HIS A 89 -10.74 5.25 9.91
CA HIS A 89 -11.32 6.54 9.48
C HIS A 89 -12.78 6.42 9.03
N GLU A 90 -13.28 5.22 8.73
CA GLU A 90 -14.70 4.97 8.46
C GLU A 90 -15.50 4.65 9.74
N ALA A 91 -14.82 4.29 10.83
CA ALA A 91 -15.45 4.01 12.13
C ALA A 91 -15.71 5.27 13.00
N PHE A 92 -15.27 6.45 12.55
CA PHE A 92 -15.48 7.76 13.19
C PHE A 92 -16.06 8.75 12.17
#